data_AF-A0A4Q1S7X9-F1
#
_entry.id   AF-A0A4Q1S7X9-F1
#
_cell.length_a   1.000
_cell.length_b   1.000
_cell.length_c   1.000
_cell.angle_alpha   90.00
_cell.angle_beta   90.00
_cell.angle_gamma   90.00
#
_symmetry.space_group_name_H-M   'P 1'
#
loop_
_entity.id
_entity.type
_entity.pdbx_description
1 polymer ?
#
loop_
_entity_poly.entity_id
_entity_poly.type
_entity_poly.pdbx_seq_one_letter_code
_entity_poly.pdbx_strand_id
1 'polypeptide(L)'
;MEGKLDDRANMEQHAYAEGYTIGARAIAMIRINDLARELEVKSLDILNSLAALGISGFKTHSSSLEDWEAKKVRAHFENRPPNSPAKRRLPLTEALDLSKQVRVAAVQLYSSAATEPDEMTVAPAEHAPILSIDWTQSISEGGPGIRKSMLEASEEGAQTLVVPETFSFYTPGFLDFDHILQYFDWKPREKSVIIDLSRCSKSNFQALALLIQYAWHLTFNGYAVRFKYGTAYSGSTKMLSAMAAFQWREVLLTDGRDFSNSPARKTFALRRRSDVQSTINSARRAIRNYSIGFPEYMSYLISELLYNATEHGRRTALVEGCQVLVPSLFQYGLYPQIKRLSFLFSDLGVGVKRHLEQTYPPFSTHQEAIIYALRPNVSGTFAQQAQPYGTRDNAGMGLTYSSLMLKRLKGDMYIVSQNGVVHVSPEDVTSHQLKHSWPGTFVLINLNVGNTASLSLEELMAEIRHNAQQEMDGATRKDESERYVVSIFNYFGKYAEDKDAAISFRDRRFLPAIEEGKKIDLDFKDVETAPHSFLNALLSTPIQRLGMKAYQRIRIFNAPGLIHEIIDKVMEDNLPDIK
;
A
#
# COMPACT_ATOMS: atom_id res chain seq x y z
N MET A 1 22.58 67.88 -18.09
CA MET A 1 22.52 67.19 -16.79
C MET A 1 21.21 66.41 -16.74
N GLU A 2 20.96 65.34 -17.50
CA GLU A 2 21.76 64.15 -17.82
C GLU A 2 22.49 63.55 -16.62
N GLY A 3 22.07 62.34 -16.24
CA GLY A 3 22.78 61.46 -15.30
C GLY A 3 21.94 61.02 -14.11
N LYS A 4 21.23 59.88 -14.25
CA LYS A 4 20.93 58.83 -13.24
C LYS A 4 19.63 58.06 -13.54
N LEU A 5 19.52 57.52 -14.76
CA LEU A 5 18.46 56.57 -15.12
C LEU A 5 18.99 55.35 -15.88
N ASP A 6 20.29 55.04 -15.80
CA ASP A 6 20.94 54.03 -16.68
C ASP A 6 21.62 52.84 -15.97
N ASP A 7 21.42 52.63 -14.66
CA ASP A 7 22.12 51.54 -13.93
C ASP A 7 21.29 50.26 -13.73
N ARG A 8 20.02 50.21 -14.18
CA ARG A 8 19.19 48.98 -14.10
C ARG A 8 19.03 48.24 -15.42
N ALA A 9 19.25 48.89 -16.56
CA ALA A 9 19.20 48.24 -17.88
C ALA A 9 20.52 47.53 -18.25
N ASN A 10 21.66 47.95 -17.67
CA ASN A 10 22.98 47.40 -17.99
C ASN A 10 23.37 46.13 -17.22
N MET A 11 22.62 45.70 -16.20
CA MET A 11 22.86 44.40 -15.55
C MET A 11 22.18 43.22 -16.26
N GLU A 12 21.16 43.46 -17.09
CA GLU A 12 20.43 42.39 -17.79
C GLU A 12 21.04 42.02 -19.16
N GLN A 13 21.99 42.82 -19.69
CA GLN A 13 22.68 42.50 -20.96
C GLN A 13 24.05 41.82 -20.79
N HIS A 14 24.64 41.79 -19.59
CA HIS A 14 25.92 41.09 -19.37
C HIS A 14 25.80 39.63 -18.90
N ALA A 15 24.59 39.11 -18.66
CA ALA A 15 24.38 37.72 -18.22
C ALA A 15 24.11 36.73 -19.38
N TYR A 16 24.22 37.16 -20.64
CA TYR A 16 24.02 36.30 -21.82
C TYR A 16 25.33 35.83 -22.50
N ALA A 17 26.49 36.07 -21.89
CA ALA A 17 27.78 35.68 -22.47
C ALA A 17 28.56 34.60 -21.68
N GLU A 18 28.14 34.22 -20.47
CA GLU A 18 28.78 33.13 -19.72
C GLU A 18 27.71 32.23 -19.08
N GLY A 19 27.63 30.99 -19.55
CA GLY A 19 26.54 30.05 -19.26
C GLY A 19 26.35 29.68 -17.79
N TYR A 20 25.46 30.39 -17.11
CA TYR A 20 24.92 30.00 -15.80
C TYR A 20 23.39 29.85 -15.87
N THR A 21 22.93 28.60 -15.94
CA THR A 21 21.54 28.22 -15.71
C THR A 21 21.09 28.64 -14.32
N ILE A 22 20.00 29.40 -14.22
CA ILE A 22 19.29 29.69 -12.97
C ILE A 22 18.63 28.38 -12.49
N GLY A 23 19.38 27.58 -11.75
CA GLY A 23 18.85 26.46 -10.98
C GLY A 23 18.03 27.00 -9.80
N ALA A 24 16.81 26.50 -9.64
CA ALA A 24 16.04 26.67 -8.42
C ALA A 24 16.89 26.22 -7.22
N ARG A 25 17.33 27.17 -6.38
CA ARG A 25 17.99 26.87 -5.10
C ARG A 25 17.02 25.99 -4.29
N ALA A 26 17.42 24.76 -4.00
CA ALA A 26 16.74 23.92 -3.04
C ALA A 26 16.65 24.66 -1.70
N ILE A 27 15.44 24.97 -1.25
CA ILE A 27 15.20 25.55 0.08
C ILE A 27 15.51 24.43 1.07
N ALA A 28 16.68 24.49 1.72
CA ALA A 28 17.04 23.57 2.78
C ALA A 28 16.11 23.83 3.98
N MET A 29 15.34 22.81 4.35
CA MET A 29 14.50 22.80 5.55
C MET A 29 15.06 21.77 6.53
N ILE A 30 15.16 22.12 7.81
CA ILE A 30 15.62 21.22 8.88
C ILE A 30 14.47 20.94 9.85
N ARG A 31 14.27 19.69 10.27
CA ARG A 31 13.25 19.37 11.28
C ARG A 31 13.67 19.87 12.64
N ILE A 32 12.71 20.29 13.47
CA ILE A 32 12.97 20.76 14.84
C ILE A 32 13.68 19.70 15.68
N ASN A 33 13.35 18.41 15.50
CA ASN A 33 14.06 17.32 16.18
C ASN A 33 15.52 17.16 15.73
N ASP A 34 15.80 17.35 14.43
CA ASP A 34 17.16 17.26 13.90
C ASP A 34 17.99 18.47 14.33
N LEU A 35 17.39 19.67 14.36
CA LEU A 35 18.03 20.87 14.90
C LEU A 35 18.26 20.77 16.42
N ALA A 36 17.37 20.09 17.16
CA ALA A 36 17.53 19.83 18.58
C ALA A 36 18.72 18.91 18.86
N ARG A 37 18.92 17.89 18.01
CA ARG A 37 20.11 17.03 18.07
C ARG A 37 21.38 17.78 17.70
N GLU A 38 21.33 18.63 16.66
CA GLU A 38 22.45 19.46 16.23
C GLU A 38 22.92 20.40 17.35
N LEU A 39 21.99 21.00 18.09
CA LEU A 39 22.26 21.95 19.17
C LEU A 39 22.38 21.29 20.56
N GLU A 40 22.28 19.97 20.66
CA GLU A 40 22.28 19.21 21.92
C GLU A 40 21.26 19.69 22.98
N VAL A 41 20.09 20.16 22.54
CA VAL A 41 18.99 20.65 23.41
C VAL A 41 17.73 19.80 23.25
N LYS A 42 16.78 19.91 24.18
CA LYS A 42 15.49 19.22 24.02
C LYS A 42 14.67 19.91 22.94
N SER A 43 13.96 19.14 22.12
CA SER A 43 13.08 19.70 21.08
C SER A 43 11.99 20.63 21.66
N LEU A 44 11.60 20.44 22.93
CA LEU A 44 10.70 21.32 23.65
C LEU A 44 11.31 22.71 23.90
N ASP A 45 12.63 22.79 24.15
CA ASP A 45 13.32 24.07 24.36
C ASP A 45 13.36 24.88 23.07
N ILE A 46 13.56 24.20 21.92
CA ILE A 46 13.44 24.84 20.61
C ILE A 46 12.02 25.36 20.39
N LEU A 47 10.97 24.54 20.62
CA LEU A 47 9.58 24.96 20.45
C LEU A 47 9.22 26.19 21.29
N ASN A 48 9.66 26.22 22.56
CA ASN A 48 9.44 27.35 23.44
C ASN A 48 10.17 28.62 22.99
N SER A 49 11.33 28.48 22.32
CA SER A 49 12.09 29.61 21.78
C SER A 49 11.49 30.23 20.51
N LEU A 50 10.71 29.46 19.72
CA LEU A 50 10.16 29.94 18.44
C LEU A 50 9.28 31.18 18.60
N ALA A 51 8.43 31.19 19.63
CA ALA A 51 7.56 32.33 19.93
C ALA A 51 8.38 33.59 20.29
N ALA A 52 9.46 33.43 21.05
CA ALA A 52 10.36 34.53 21.43
C ALA A 52 11.18 35.06 20.24
N LEU A 53 11.41 34.24 19.20
CA LEU A 53 12.15 34.61 17.99
C LEU A 53 11.25 35.20 16.88
N GLY A 54 9.97 35.43 17.18
CA GLY A 54 9.00 35.99 16.25
C GLY A 54 8.59 35.02 15.13
N ILE A 55 8.79 33.72 15.32
CA ILE A 55 8.34 32.67 14.39
C ILE A 55 6.92 32.28 14.79
N SER A 56 5.92 32.78 14.06
CA SER A 56 4.50 32.54 14.34
C SER A 56 3.95 31.33 13.59
N GLY A 57 3.15 30.51 14.28
CA GLY A 57 2.53 29.30 13.75
C GLY A 57 2.56 28.15 14.75
N PHE A 58 1.52 27.30 14.74
CA PHE A 58 1.52 26.06 15.54
C PHE A 58 2.56 25.10 14.95
N LYS A 59 3.73 24.98 15.59
CA LYS A 59 4.78 24.02 15.23
C LYS A 59 4.88 22.94 16.31
N THR A 60 5.10 21.69 15.90
CA THR A 60 5.30 20.52 16.77
C THR A 60 6.72 19.99 16.57
N HIS A 61 7.14 18.97 17.35
CA HIS A 61 8.50 18.41 17.28
C HIS A 61 8.89 17.87 15.89
N SER A 62 7.92 17.58 15.03
CA SER A 62 8.11 17.11 13.65
C SER A 62 8.05 18.22 12.59
N SER A 63 7.72 19.46 12.97
CA SER A 63 7.69 20.59 12.04
C SER A 63 9.11 20.89 11.53
N SER A 64 9.20 21.37 10.28
CA SER A 64 10.45 21.84 9.70
C SER A 64 10.57 23.35 9.80
N LEU A 65 11.79 23.82 9.98
CA LEU A 65 12.18 25.22 9.94
C LEU A 65 12.88 25.50 8.61
N GLU A 66 12.55 26.64 8.02
CA GLU A 66 13.32 27.18 6.89
C GLU A 66 14.72 27.58 7.37
N ASP A 67 15.69 27.62 6.45
CA ASP A 67 17.10 27.91 6.79
C ASP A 67 17.27 29.22 7.59
N TRP A 68 16.48 30.26 7.30
CA TRP A 68 16.53 31.53 8.04
C TRP A 68 15.92 31.43 9.45
N GLU A 69 14.88 30.61 9.64
CA GLU A 69 14.29 30.31 10.96
C GLU A 69 15.28 29.49 11.80
N ALA A 70 15.89 28.47 11.20
CA ALA A 70 16.90 27.64 11.84
C ALA A 70 18.13 28.47 12.24
N LYS A 71 18.59 29.41 11.41
CA LYS A 71 19.69 30.33 11.75
C LYS A 71 19.36 31.20 12.97
N LYS A 72 18.12 31.70 13.10
CA LYS A 72 17.69 32.45 14.29
C LYS A 72 17.73 31.58 15.56
N VAL A 73 17.29 30.32 15.45
CA VAL A 73 17.33 29.37 16.57
C VAL A 73 18.78 29.04 16.94
N ARG A 74 19.67 28.74 15.98
CA ARG A 74 21.10 28.50 16.25
C ARG A 74 21.74 29.68 17.00
N ALA A 75 21.54 30.90 16.50
CA ALA A 75 22.07 32.11 17.14
C ALA A 75 21.51 32.35 18.55
N HIS A 76 20.27 31.90 18.83
CA HIS A 76 19.67 32.00 20.16
C HIS A 76 20.35 31.06 21.17
N PHE A 77 20.74 29.85 20.76
CA PHE A 77 21.35 28.85 21.62
C PHE A 77 22.88 28.98 21.71
N GLU A 78 23.55 29.52 20.70
CA GLU A 78 25.01 29.81 20.72
C GLU A 78 25.39 30.92 21.71
N ASN A 79 24.48 31.85 22.02
CA ASN A 79 24.74 32.99 22.92
C ASN A 79 24.49 32.69 24.41
N ARG A 80 24.33 31.42 24.81
CA ARG A 80 24.07 31.04 26.20
C ARG A 80 25.38 30.63 26.90
N PRO A 81 25.77 31.25 28.04
CA PRO A 81 26.94 30.79 28.78
C PRO A 81 26.68 29.39 29.39
N PRO A 82 27.70 28.52 29.46
CA PRO A 82 27.53 27.16 29.93
C PRO A 82 27.37 27.13 31.47
N ASN A 83 26.43 26.30 31.92
CA ASN A 83 26.04 25.95 33.30
C ASN A 83 25.11 26.87 34.12
N SER A 84 23.87 26.41 34.29
CA SER A 84 23.23 26.29 35.61
C SER A 84 22.17 25.18 35.64
N PRO A 85 22.03 24.45 36.77
CA PRO A 85 21.49 23.09 36.82
C PRO A 85 19.96 23.02 36.83
N ALA A 86 19.45 21.82 36.56
CA ALA A 86 18.05 21.42 36.60
C ALA A 86 17.28 22.02 37.80
N LYS A 87 16.31 22.89 37.53
CA LYS A 87 15.30 23.27 38.52
C LYS A 87 14.23 22.18 38.62
N ARG A 88 14.42 21.36 39.65
CA ARG A 88 13.45 20.73 40.56
C ARG A 88 11.96 20.88 40.18
N ARG A 89 11.32 19.72 40.03
CA ARG A 89 9.87 19.50 40.07
C ARG A 89 9.31 19.96 41.44
N LEU A 90 8.22 20.71 41.44
CA LEU A 90 7.37 20.97 42.62
C LEU A 90 5.91 20.58 42.29
N PRO A 91 5.09 20.23 43.30
CA PRO A 91 3.92 19.36 43.17
C PRO A 91 2.64 20.10 42.73
N LEU A 92 1.65 19.33 42.26
CA LEU A 92 0.28 19.78 42.06
C LEU A 92 -0.33 20.23 43.39
N THR A 93 -0.82 21.48 43.43
CA THR A 93 -2.15 21.89 43.94
C THR A 93 -2.28 23.40 43.78
N GLU A 94 -3.25 23.85 42.98
CA GLU A 94 -4.28 24.85 43.31
C GLU A 94 -4.93 25.39 42.03
N ALA A 95 -6.26 25.35 42.03
CA ALA A 95 -7.12 25.81 40.96
C ALA A 95 -7.02 27.32 40.77
N LEU A 96 -6.91 27.78 39.52
CA LEU A 96 -7.33 29.13 39.16
C LEU A 96 -7.96 29.14 37.76
N ASP A 97 -9.27 29.34 37.84
CA ASP A 97 -10.26 29.67 36.83
C ASP A 97 -9.78 30.76 35.85
N LEU A 98 -9.83 30.46 34.55
CA LEU A 98 -9.68 31.42 33.45
C LEU A 98 -10.91 31.38 32.52
N SER A 99 -12.09 31.21 33.08
CA SER A 99 -13.33 31.66 32.44
C SER A 99 -13.42 33.19 32.52
N LYS A 100 -12.75 33.92 31.61
CA LYS A 100 -13.12 35.31 31.24
C LYS A 100 -12.34 35.82 30.02
N GLN A 101 -13.12 36.21 29.01
CA GLN A 101 -12.80 37.04 27.82
C GLN A 101 -12.10 36.25 26.68
N VAL A 102 -12.62 36.18 25.44
CA VAL A 102 -13.24 37.23 24.62
C VAL A 102 -14.27 36.65 23.61
N ARG A 103 -15.50 37.19 23.71
CA ARG A 103 -16.51 37.53 22.68
C ARG A 103 -16.52 36.76 21.35
N VAL A 104 -17.52 35.89 21.17
CA VAL A 104 -18.13 35.57 19.86
C VAL A 104 -19.42 36.38 19.74
N ALA A 105 -19.49 37.23 18.71
CA ALA A 105 -20.75 37.84 18.31
C ALA A 105 -21.60 36.80 17.57
N ALA A 106 -22.76 36.46 18.15
CA ALA A 106 -23.87 35.81 17.46
C ALA A 106 -24.43 36.73 16.38
N VAL A 107 -25.04 36.21 15.31
CA VAL A 107 -26.50 36.16 15.06
C VAL A 107 -26.59 35.99 13.52
N GLN A 108 -27.43 35.19 12.84
CA GLN A 108 -28.75 34.60 13.10
C GLN A 108 -28.95 33.40 12.15
N LEU A 109 -29.61 32.35 12.63
CA LEU A 109 -30.33 31.40 11.79
C LEU A 109 -31.56 32.07 11.15
N TYR A 110 -31.83 31.74 9.89
CA TYR A 110 -33.20 31.67 9.38
C TYR A 110 -33.44 30.27 8.79
N SER A 111 -34.45 29.62 9.35
CA SER A 111 -35.15 28.47 8.81
C SER A 111 -36.19 28.96 7.79
N SER A 112 -36.28 28.35 6.62
CA SER A 112 -37.51 28.33 5.82
C SER A 112 -37.66 26.99 5.10
N ALA A 113 -38.83 26.40 5.29
CA ALA A 113 -39.27 25.14 4.69
C ALA A 113 -39.63 25.30 3.19
N ALA A 114 -39.56 24.14 2.52
CA ALA A 114 -40.37 23.68 1.37
C ALA A 114 -40.49 24.58 0.13
N THR A 115 -39.90 24.14 -0.98
CA THR A 115 -40.61 23.92 -2.27
C THR A 115 -39.75 23.08 -3.21
N GLU A 116 -40.29 21.97 -3.72
CA GLU A 116 -39.79 21.34 -4.96
C GLU A 116 -40.00 22.32 -6.13
N PRO A 117 -39.12 22.28 -7.13
CA PRO A 117 -39.65 22.23 -8.49
C PRO A 117 -38.90 21.24 -9.40
N ASP A 118 -39.70 20.34 -9.93
CA ASP A 118 -39.92 20.07 -11.36
C ASP A 118 -38.77 19.72 -12.31
N GLU A 119 -39.06 18.69 -13.11
CA GLU A 119 -38.32 18.26 -14.28
C GLU A 119 -38.05 19.42 -15.24
N MET A 120 -36.80 19.55 -15.69
CA MET A 120 -36.54 20.25 -16.94
C MET A 120 -35.52 19.50 -17.78
N THR A 121 -36.06 18.86 -18.82
CA THR A 121 -35.37 18.37 -20.01
C THR A 121 -34.42 19.43 -20.57
N VAL A 122 -33.14 19.09 -20.72
CA VAL A 122 -32.20 19.90 -21.50
C VAL A 122 -31.81 19.12 -22.75
N ALA A 123 -32.29 19.61 -23.89
CA ALA A 123 -31.91 19.21 -25.23
C ALA A 123 -30.39 19.45 -25.48
N PRO A 124 -29.75 18.70 -26.39
CA PRO A 124 -28.31 18.63 -26.49
C PRO A 124 -27.72 19.94 -27.04
N ALA A 125 -26.73 20.48 -26.33
CA ALA A 125 -25.87 21.52 -26.87
C ALA A 125 -25.05 20.96 -28.03
N GLU A 126 -25.20 21.55 -29.21
CA GLU A 126 -24.34 21.36 -30.36
C GLU A 126 -22.88 21.64 -29.97
N HIS A 127 -22.06 20.58 -29.91
CA HIS A 127 -20.62 20.71 -29.79
C HIS A 127 -19.97 20.60 -31.16
N ALA A 128 -19.22 21.64 -31.50
CA ALA A 128 -18.36 21.75 -32.69
C ALA A 128 -17.50 20.49 -32.92
N PRO A 129 -17.23 20.11 -34.18
CA PRO A 129 -16.51 18.88 -34.50
C PRO A 129 -15.06 18.99 -34.02
N ILE A 130 -14.67 18.11 -33.09
CA ILE A 130 -13.26 17.87 -32.77
C ILE A 130 -12.70 17.01 -33.89
N LEU A 131 -11.77 17.60 -34.66
CA LEU A 131 -11.04 16.96 -35.74
C LEU A 131 -10.42 15.62 -35.29
N SER A 132 -10.63 14.59 -36.09
CA SER A 132 -9.96 13.29 -35.99
C SER A 132 -8.46 13.49 -36.12
N ILE A 133 -7.75 13.47 -34.98
CA ILE A 133 -6.28 13.46 -34.98
C ILE A 133 -5.85 12.02 -35.22
N ASP A 134 -5.23 11.80 -36.39
CA ASP A 134 -4.53 10.58 -36.74
C ASP A 134 -3.21 10.52 -35.95
N TRP A 135 -3.18 9.70 -34.89
CA TRP A 135 -2.05 9.63 -33.95
C TRP A 135 -0.84 8.86 -34.50
N THR A 136 -0.79 8.57 -35.80
CA THR A 136 0.39 8.01 -36.46
C THR A 136 1.47 9.08 -36.74
N GLN A 137 1.14 10.37 -36.73
CA GLN A 137 2.07 11.43 -37.14
C GLN A 137 2.88 12.11 -36.03
N SER A 138 2.58 11.93 -34.73
CA SER A 138 3.34 12.61 -33.65
C SER A 138 4.72 12.00 -33.35
N ILE A 139 5.28 11.24 -34.31
CA ILE A 139 6.53 10.50 -34.18
C ILE A 139 7.73 11.26 -34.77
N SER A 140 7.53 12.40 -35.44
CA SER A 140 8.58 13.04 -36.27
C SER A 140 9.37 14.20 -35.65
N GLU A 141 9.12 14.63 -34.41
CA GLU A 141 9.87 15.77 -33.83
C GLU A 141 10.73 15.35 -32.64
N GLY A 142 11.90 14.78 -32.96
CA GLY A 142 12.99 14.54 -32.04
C GLY A 142 14.22 14.02 -32.79
N GLY A 143 15.18 14.93 -33.05
CA GLY A 143 16.63 14.69 -33.32
C GLY A 143 17.04 13.61 -34.34
N PRO A 144 17.83 13.95 -35.39
CA PRO A 144 18.23 13.00 -36.41
C PRO A 144 19.32 12.05 -35.90
N GLY A 145 18.96 10.78 -35.73
CA GLY A 145 19.87 9.70 -35.40
C GLY A 145 19.25 8.79 -34.35
N ILE A 146 19.04 7.51 -34.67
CA ILE A 146 18.38 6.45 -33.87
C ILE A 146 16.93 6.17 -34.30
N ARG A 147 16.66 6.00 -35.60
CA ARG A 147 15.45 5.30 -36.09
C ARG A 147 15.70 4.65 -37.45
N LYS A 148 15.88 3.33 -37.49
CA LYS A 148 15.34 2.51 -38.60
C LYS A 148 15.38 0.99 -38.39
N SER A 149 16.39 0.43 -37.71
CA SER A 149 16.64 -1.02 -37.81
C SER A 149 15.81 -1.95 -36.91
N MET A 150 14.95 -1.44 -36.02
CA MET A 150 14.16 -2.28 -35.10
C MET A 150 12.64 -2.05 -35.14
N LEU A 151 12.18 -0.97 -35.80
CA LEU A 151 10.76 -0.63 -35.96
C LEU A 151 10.15 -1.22 -37.24
N GLU A 152 10.98 -1.73 -38.16
CA GLU A 152 10.57 -2.38 -39.41
C GLU A 152 10.56 -3.91 -39.28
N ALA A 153 10.02 -4.45 -38.18
CA ALA A 153 9.59 -5.85 -38.16
C ALA A 153 8.26 -5.94 -38.92
N SER A 154 8.28 -6.58 -40.09
CA SER A 154 7.09 -6.96 -40.85
C SER A 154 6.04 -7.58 -39.93
N GLU A 155 4.75 -7.29 -40.16
CA GLU A 155 3.66 -8.01 -39.47
C GLU A 155 3.74 -9.53 -39.72
N GLU A 156 4.40 -9.93 -40.82
CA GLU A 156 4.83 -11.29 -41.10
C GLU A 156 5.87 -11.75 -40.05
N GLY A 157 5.41 -12.62 -39.13
CA GLY A 157 6.24 -13.25 -38.09
C GLY A 157 6.03 -12.72 -36.66
N ALA A 158 5.06 -11.85 -36.41
CA ALA A 158 4.77 -11.39 -35.05
C ALA A 158 3.78 -12.31 -34.30
N GLN A 159 4.13 -12.72 -33.08
CA GLN A 159 3.19 -13.42 -32.19
C GLN A 159 2.16 -12.42 -31.66
N THR A 160 0.86 -12.71 -31.82
CA THR A 160 -0.20 -11.84 -31.31
C THR A 160 -0.80 -12.40 -30.02
N LEU A 161 -0.73 -11.61 -28.95
CA LEU A 161 -1.49 -11.82 -27.71
C LEU A 161 -2.82 -11.09 -27.86
N VAL A 162 -3.90 -11.82 -28.06
CA VAL A 162 -5.25 -11.27 -28.10
C VAL A 162 -5.78 -11.16 -26.68
N VAL A 163 -5.95 -9.93 -26.19
CA VAL A 163 -6.54 -9.69 -24.87
C VAL A 163 -8.03 -10.03 -24.93
N PRO A 164 -8.58 -10.78 -23.95
CA PRO A 164 -9.98 -11.18 -23.95
C PRO A 164 -10.91 -9.97 -23.89
N GLU A 165 -12.18 -10.16 -24.26
CA GLU A 165 -13.19 -9.10 -24.18
C GLU A 165 -13.33 -8.52 -22.76
N THR A 166 -13.23 -9.40 -21.74
CA THR A 166 -13.23 -9.02 -20.33
C THR A 166 -11.88 -9.34 -19.67
N PHE A 167 -11.09 -8.31 -19.43
CA PHE A 167 -9.77 -8.37 -18.81
C PHE A 167 -9.79 -7.70 -17.43
N SER A 168 -10.37 -8.39 -16.45
CA SER A 168 -10.55 -7.90 -15.08
C SER A 168 -10.26 -9.01 -14.07
N PHE A 169 -9.67 -8.67 -12.91
CA PHE A 169 -9.56 -9.61 -11.78
C PHE A 169 -10.91 -9.98 -11.18
N TYR A 170 -11.91 -9.12 -11.38
CA TYR A 170 -13.25 -9.34 -10.86
C TYR A 170 -14.07 -10.10 -11.90
N THR A 171 -14.32 -11.37 -11.61
CA THR A 171 -15.30 -12.21 -12.29
C THR A 171 -16.59 -12.24 -11.46
N PRO A 172 -17.76 -12.64 -12.01
CA PRO A 172 -18.98 -12.76 -11.23
C PRO A 172 -18.78 -13.70 -10.04
N GLY A 173 -18.75 -13.14 -8.82
CA GLY A 173 -18.73 -13.87 -7.56
C GLY A 173 -17.39 -13.91 -6.81
N PHE A 174 -16.23 -13.66 -7.43
CA PHE A 174 -14.94 -13.69 -6.74
C PHE A 174 -13.80 -12.96 -7.48
N LEU A 175 -12.65 -12.85 -6.83
CA LEU A 175 -11.42 -12.31 -7.40
C LEU A 175 -10.55 -13.44 -7.95
N ASP A 176 -10.20 -13.38 -9.23
CA ASP A 176 -9.45 -14.40 -9.95
C ASP A 176 -8.24 -13.80 -10.66
N PHE A 177 -7.04 -14.12 -10.17
CA PHE A 177 -5.79 -13.70 -10.80
C PHE A 177 -5.40 -14.59 -11.99
N ASP A 178 -5.72 -15.89 -11.95
CA ASP A 178 -5.39 -16.84 -13.02
C ASP A 178 -6.09 -16.47 -14.33
N HIS A 179 -7.32 -15.93 -14.24
CA HIS A 179 -8.06 -15.40 -15.40
C HIS A 179 -7.24 -14.40 -16.23
N ILE A 180 -6.40 -13.60 -15.59
CA ILE A 180 -5.53 -12.63 -16.28
C ILE A 180 -4.14 -13.20 -16.56
N LEU A 181 -3.54 -13.85 -15.55
CA LEU A 181 -2.17 -14.32 -15.64
C LEU A 181 -1.98 -15.39 -16.72
N GLN A 182 -3.04 -16.13 -17.08
CA GLN A 182 -3.00 -17.10 -18.19
C GLN A 182 -2.62 -16.51 -19.55
N TYR A 183 -2.80 -15.20 -19.75
CA TYR A 183 -2.47 -14.54 -21.02
C TYR A 183 -1.00 -14.10 -21.08
N PHE A 184 -0.26 -14.10 -19.96
CA PHE A 184 1.12 -13.63 -19.93
C PHE A 184 2.11 -14.74 -20.28
N ASP A 185 2.47 -14.80 -21.56
CA ASP A 185 3.57 -15.64 -22.04
C ASP A 185 4.92 -14.94 -21.82
N TRP A 186 5.67 -15.37 -20.81
CA TRP A 186 6.95 -14.77 -20.44
C TRP A 186 8.10 -15.13 -21.40
N LYS A 187 7.91 -16.11 -22.28
CA LYS A 187 8.90 -16.52 -23.29
C LYS A 187 8.21 -16.77 -24.65
N PRO A 188 7.71 -15.72 -25.31
CA PRO A 188 7.14 -15.82 -26.64
C PRO A 188 8.10 -16.48 -27.61
N ARG A 189 7.55 -17.23 -28.57
CA ARG A 189 8.35 -17.90 -29.60
C ARG A 189 8.97 -16.89 -30.54
N GLU A 190 8.19 -15.87 -30.90
CA GLU A 190 8.59 -14.84 -31.83
C GLU A 190 9.26 -13.66 -31.13
N LYS A 191 10.22 -13.04 -31.80
CA LYS A 191 10.91 -11.83 -31.29
C LYS A 191 10.06 -10.57 -31.37
N SER A 192 8.99 -10.57 -32.16
CA SER A 192 8.01 -9.49 -32.21
C SER A 192 6.70 -9.95 -31.60
N VAL A 193 6.13 -9.13 -30.71
CA VAL A 193 4.87 -9.40 -30.02
C VAL A 193 3.90 -8.24 -30.22
N ILE A 194 2.69 -8.55 -30.66
CA ILE A 194 1.58 -7.60 -30.75
C ILE A 194 0.61 -7.90 -29.61
N ILE A 195 0.40 -6.95 -28.71
CA ILE A 195 -0.64 -7.00 -27.68
C ILE A 195 -1.89 -6.34 -28.26
N ASP A 196 -2.88 -7.16 -28.64
CA ASP A 196 -4.13 -6.69 -29.25
C ASP A 196 -5.20 -6.44 -28.18
N LEU A 197 -5.42 -5.16 -27.89
CA LEU A 197 -6.48 -4.65 -27.01
C LEU A 197 -7.73 -4.21 -27.76
N SER A 198 -7.76 -4.32 -29.10
CA SER A 198 -8.82 -3.72 -29.92
C SER A 198 -10.21 -4.28 -29.65
N ARG A 199 -10.28 -5.51 -29.12
CA ARG A 199 -11.53 -6.20 -28.79
C ARG A 199 -11.84 -6.21 -27.28
N CYS A 200 -10.99 -5.61 -26.45
CA CYS A 200 -11.17 -5.61 -25.00
C CYS A 200 -12.15 -4.50 -24.58
N SER A 201 -13.39 -4.89 -24.27
CA SER A 201 -14.49 -3.96 -23.95
C SER A 201 -14.59 -3.68 -22.45
N LYS A 202 -14.15 -4.61 -21.59
CA LYS A 202 -14.25 -4.51 -20.12
C LYS A 202 -12.91 -4.79 -19.48
N SER A 203 -12.45 -3.90 -18.61
CA SER A 203 -11.25 -4.10 -17.79
C SER A 203 -11.31 -3.31 -16.49
N ASN A 204 -10.41 -3.59 -15.56
CA ASN A 204 -10.12 -2.71 -14.43
C ASN A 204 -8.71 -2.11 -14.57
N PHE A 205 -8.45 -0.98 -13.90
CA PHE A 205 -7.17 -0.27 -14.04
C PHE A 205 -5.98 -1.13 -13.58
N GLN A 206 -6.18 -1.97 -12.56
CA GLN A 206 -5.12 -2.81 -12.00
C GLN A 206 -4.70 -3.93 -12.97
N ALA A 207 -5.63 -4.50 -13.73
CA ALA A 207 -5.30 -5.48 -14.78
C ALA A 207 -4.46 -4.86 -15.89
N LEU A 208 -4.86 -3.69 -16.38
CA LEU A 208 -4.12 -2.95 -17.41
C LEU A 208 -2.73 -2.52 -16.94
N ALA A 209 -2.57 -2.23 -15.65
CA ALA A 209 -1.27 -1.95 -15.05
C ALA A 209 -0.32 -3.17 -15.13
N LEU A 210 -0.80 -4.38 -14.88
CA LEU A 210 0.01 -5.59 -15.07
C LEU A 210 0.35 -5.83 -16.55
N LEU A 211 -0.56 -5.51 -17.48
CA LEU A 211 -0.29 -5.62 -18.92
C LEU A 211 0.84 -4.68 -19.37
N ILE A 212 0.94 -3.48 -18.79
CA ILE A 212 2.06 -2.55 -19.02
C ILE A 212 3.37 -3.16 -18.52
N GLN A 213 3.38 -3.73 -17.31
CA GLN A 213 4.59 -4.39 -16.78
C GLN A 213 4.97 -5.64 -17.59
N TYR A 214 4.01 -6.40 -18.10
CA TYR A 214 4.26 -7.50 -19.03
C TYR A 214 4.98 -6.99 -20.29
N ALA A 215 4.51 -5.89 -20.89
CA ALA A 215 5.19 -5.25 -22.02
C ALA A 215 6.62 -4.80 -21.68
N TRP A 216 6.84 -4.27 -20.46
CA TRP A 216 8.20 -3.95 -19.99
C TRP A 216 9.07 -5.19 -19.89
N HIS A 217 8.55 -6.28 -19.31
CA HIS A 217 9.25 -7.55 -19.19
C HIS A 217 9.73 -8.04 -20.55
N LEU A 218 8.83 -8.10 -21.52
CA LEU A 218 9.18 -8.49 -22.88
C LEU A 218 10.25 -7.57 -23.48
N THR A 219 10.08 -6.26 -23.35
CA THR A 219 11.01 -5.27 -23.92
C THR A 219 12.42 -5.44 -23.38
N PHE A 220 12.60 -5.55 -22.06
CA PHE A 220 13.94 -5.69 -21.48
C PHE A 220 14.55 -7.09 -21.63
N ASN A 221 13.76 -8.10 -22.04
CA ASN A 221 14.25 -9.41 -22.46
C ASN A 221 14.49 -9.49 -23.99
N GLY A 222 14.47 -8.36 -24.70
CA GLY A 222 14.82 -8.27 -26.10
C GLY A 222 13.71 -8.63 -27.08
N TYR A 223 12.45 -8.55 -26.67
CA TYR A 223 11.29 -8.67 -27.56
C TYR A 223 10.81 -7.29 -28.02
N ALA A 224 10.49 -7.15 -29.30
CA ALA A 224 9.87 -5.96 -29.86
C ALA A 224 8.36 -5.99 -29.61
N VAL A 225 7.87 -5.12 -28.72
CA VAL A 225 6.46 -5.10 -28.32
C VAL A 225 5.72 -3.93 -28.96
N ARG A 226 4.55 -4.21 -29.54
CA ARG A 226 3.60 -3.21 -30.05
C ARG A 226 2.22 -3.44 -29.45
N PHE A 227 1.49 -2.35 -29.21
CA PHE A 227 0.08 -2.43 -28.83
C PHE A 227 -0.80 -2.11 -30.03
N LYS A 228 -1.85 -2.90 -30.22
CA LYS A 228 -2.95 -2.58 -31.13
C LYS A 228 -4.15 -2.16 -30.29
N TYR A 229 -4.54 -0.90 -30.45
CA TYR A 229 -5.60 -0.30 -29.63
C TYR A 229 -6.97 -0.37 -30.32
N GLY A 230 -8.02 -0.41 -29.51
CA GLY A 230 -9.41 -0.23 -29.96
C GLY A 230 -9.80 1.24 -30.08
N THR A 231 -11.09 1.51 -30.19
CA THR A 231 -11.65 2.87 -30.26
C THR A 231 -11.29 3.71 -29.03
N ALA A 232 -10.77 4.91 -29.24
CA ALA A 232 -10.26 5.78 -28.16
C ALA A 232 -11.31 6.19 -27.11
N TYR A 233 -12.59 6.18 -27.47
CA TYR A 233 -13.69 6.67 -26.64
C TYR A 233 -14.39 5.59 -25.80
N SER A 234 -13.97 4.33 -25.89
CA SER A 234 -14.63 3.21 -25.19
C SER A 234 -13.65 2.14 -24.74
N GLY A 235 -14.16 1.23 -23.90
CA GLY A 235 -13.45 0.02 -23.45
C GLY A 235 -12.10 0.28 -22.78
N SER A 236 -11.20 -0.68 -22.94
CA SER A 236 -9.89 -0.67 -22.29
C SER A 236 -8.91 0.36 -22.85
N THR A 237 -9.05 0.76 -24.13
CA THR A 237 -8.24 1.86 -24.72
C THR A 237 -8.49 3.17 -23.98
N LYS A 238 -9.76 3.50 -23.72
CA LYS A 238 -10.12 4.70 -22.94
C LYS A 238 -9.51 4.65 -21.53
N MET A 239 -9.52 3.48 -20.90
CA MET A 239 -8.94 3.30 -19.57
C MET A 239 -7.41 3.47 -19.57
N LEU A 240 -6.70 2.94 -20.58
CA LEU A 240 -5.26 3.17 -20.76
C LEU A 240 -4.94 4.66 -20.99
N SER A 241 -5.77 5.36 -21.76
CA SER A 241 -5.66 6.82 -21.91
C SER A 241 -5.78 7.53 -20.56
N ALA A 242 -6.76 7.17 -19.74
CA ALA A 242 -6.94 7.73 -18.39
C ALA A 242 -5.80 7.37 -17.42
N MET A 243 -5.08 6.27 -17.67
CA MET A 243 -3.84 5.90 -16.96
C MET A 243 -2.61 6.64 -17.48
N ALA A 244 -2.73 7.43 -18.55
CA ALA A 244 -1.63 8.02 -19.30
C ALA A 244 -0.59 7.00 -19.78
N ALA A 245 -1.05 5.79 -20.10
CA ALA A 245 -0.20 4.61 -20.31
C ALA A 245 0.25 4.38 -21.77
N PHE A 246 -0.11 5.26 -22.71
CA PHE A 246 0.31 5.10 -24.11
C PHE A 246 1.83 5.22 -24.30
N GLN A 247 2.49 6.02 -23.48
CA GLN A 247 3.95 6.23 -23.49
C GLN A 247 4.69 5.21 -22.61
N TRP A 248 4.14 4.01 -22.45
CA TRP A 248 4.72 2.99 -21.56
C TRP A 248 6.17 2.66 -21.91
N ARG A 249 6.54 2.65 -23.20
CA ARG A 249 7.91 2.33 -23.64
C ARG A 249 8.88 3.44 -23.27
N GLU A 250 8.52 4.70 -23.48
CA GLU A 250 9.36 5.84 -23.11
C GLU A 250 9.53 5.93 -21.60
N VAL A 251 8.48 5.60 -20.84
CA VAL A 251 8.57 5.47 -19.38
C VAL A 251 9.60 4.40 -19.02
N LEU A 252 9.61 3.22 -19.65
CA LEU A 252 10.66 2.23 -19.37
C LEU A 252 12.06 2.77 -19.67
N LEU A 253 12.27 3.33 -20.86
CA LEU A 253 13.60 3.61 -21.40
C LEU A 253 14.23 4.91 -20.86
N THR A 254 13.42 5.88 -20.45
CA THR A 254 13.92 7.20 -20.03
C THR A 254 13.96 7.28 -18.50
N ASP A 255 15.16 7.39 -17.92
CA ASP A 255 15.29 7.56 -16.47
C ASP A 255 14.61 8.85 -16.00
N GLY A 256 13.91 8.79 -14.87
CA GLY A 256 13.14 9.91 -14.31
C GLY A 256 11.84 10.26 -15.05
N ARG A 257 11.56 9.68 -16.22
CA ARG A 257 10.28 9.88 -16.91
C ARG A 257 9.17 9.09 -16.22
N ASP A 258 8.07 9.75 -15.93
CA ASP A 258 6.87 9.13 -15.37
C ASP A 258 5.73 9.19 -16.41
N PHE A 259 4.62 8.50 -16.13
CA PHE A 259 3.39 8.65 -16.91
C PHE A 259 2.93 10.12 -16.87
N SER A 260 2.22 10.58 -17.92
CA SER A 260 1.97 12.02 -18.17
C SER A 260 1.50 12.79 -16.92
N ASN A 261 1.98 14.03 -16.78
CA ASN A 261 1.75 14.87 -15.60
C ASN A 261 0.36 15.54 -15.63
N SER A 262 -0.70 14.73 -15.61
CA SER A 262 -2.08 15.20 -15.44
C SER A 262 -2.50 15.12 -13.97
N PRO A 263 -3.24 16.12 -13.43
CA PRO A 263 -3.85 16.04 -12.10
C PRO A 263 -4.75 14.82 -11.91
N ALA A 264 -5.30 14.26 -13.00
CA ALA A 264 -6.14 13.07 -12.98
C ALA A 264 -5.37 11.75 -13.15
N ARG A 265 -4.03 11.77 -13.17
CA ARG A 265 -3.21 10.57 -13.39
C ARG A 265 -3.39 9.55 -12.27
N LYS A 266 -3.47 8.29 -12.67
CA LYS A 266 -3.77 7.15 -11.79
C LYS A 266 -2.62 6.16 -11.66
N THR A 267 -1.54 6.36 -12.41
CA THR A 267 -0.44 5.39 -12.58
C THR A 267 0.90 6.10 -12.46
N PHE A 268 1.86 5.46 -11.81
CA PHE A 268 3.17 6.00 -11.44
C PHE A 268 4.24 4.94 -11.65
N ALA A 269 5.36 5.35 -12.25
CA ALA A 269 6.57 4.55 -12.37
C ALA A 269 7.56 4.91 -11.26
N LEU A 270 7.99 3.90 -10.50
CA LEU A 270 8.78 4.05 -9.29
C LEU A 270 10.15 3.40 -9.48
N ARG A 271 11.22 4.18 -9.46
CA ARG A 271 12.59 3.69 -9.62
C ARG A 271 13.39 3.85 -8.35
N ARG A 272 13.16 4.93 -7.61
CA ARG A 272 13.95 5.35 -6.45
C ARG A 272 13.04 5.87 -5.33
N ARG A 273 13.59 5.94 -4.11
CA ARG A 273 12.90 6.52 -2.94
C ARG A 273 12.41 7.96 -3.19
N SER A 274 13.09 8.75 -4.02
CA SER A 274 12.64 10.09 -4.42
C SER A 274 11.26 10.09 -5.09
N ASP A 275 10.96 9.04 -5.86
CA ASP A 275 9.74 8.94 -6.66
C ASP A 275 8.53 8.65 -5.75
N VAL A 276 8.77 7.96 -4.62
CA VAL A 276 7.77 7.60 -3.60
C VAL A 276 7.09 8.84 -3.03
N GLN A 277 7.86 9.84 -2.60
CA GLN A 277 7.29 11.05 -1.99
C GLN A 277 6.41 11.84 -2.97
N SER A 278 6.85 11.97 -4.22
CA SER A 278 6.09 12.65 -5.27
C SER A 278 4.79 11.91 -5.60
N THR A 279 4.84 10.58 -5.57
CA THR A 279 3.72 9.67 -5.82
C THR A 279 2.68 9.78 -4.70
N ILE A 280 3.10 9.73 -3.44
CA ILE A 280 2.21 9.89 -2.27
C ILE A 280 1.50 11.24 -2.31
N ASN A 281 2.23 12.32 -2.60
CA ASN A 281 1.65 13.67 -2.68
C ASN A 281 0.63 13.77 -3.82
N SER A 282 0.91 13.12 -4.96
CA SER A 282 -0.02 13.07 -6.10
C SER A 282 -1.27 12.25 -5.78
N ALA A 283 -1.11 11.08 -5.18
CA ALA A 283 -2.22 10.21 -4.75
C ALA A 283 -3.11 10.91 -3.72
N ARG A 284 -2.51 11.58 -2.71
CA ARG A 284 -3.22 12.40 -1.73
C ARG A 284 -4.07 13.48 -2.39
N ARG A 285 -3.49 14.24 -3.32
CA ARG A 285 -4.20 15.33 -4.02
C ARG A 285 -5.37 14.80 -4.83
N ALA A 286 -5.16 13.73 -5.56
CA ALA A 286 -6.22 13.10 -6.36
C ALA A 286 -7.32 12.48 -5.49
N ILE A 287 -6.98 11.92 -4.33
CA ILE A 287 -7.97 11.26 -3.47
C ILE A 287 -8.74 12.27 -2.62
N ARG A 288 -8.13 13.37 -2.17
CA ARG A 288 -8.81 14.45 -1.44
C ARG A 288 -10.05 14.99 -2.16
N ASN A 289 -10.06 14.92 -3.49
CA ASN A 289 -11.19 15.40 -4.31
C ASN A 289 -12.41 14.46 -4.27
N TYR A 290 -12.31 13.26 -3.70
CA TYR A 290 -13.41 12.28 -3.71
C TYR A 290 -14.42 12.43 -2.57
N SER A 291 -14.57 13.60 -1.94
CA SER A 291 -15.39 13.79 -0.71
C SER A 291 -14.95 12.90 0.47
N ILE A 292 -13.80 12.24 0.32
CA ILE A 292 -13.21 11.28 1.24
C ILE A 292 -11.82 11.84 1.52
N GLY A 293 -11.59 12.32 2.75
CA GLY A 293 -10.25 12.72 3.16
C GLY A 293 -9.29 11.53 3.05
N PHE A 294 -8.11 11.71 2.47
CA PHE A 294 -7.08 10.67 2.43
C PHE A 294 -6.42 10.57 3.81
N PRO A 295 -6.70 9.53 4.60
CA PRO A 295 -6.28 9.51 6.00
C PRO A 295 -4.76 9.32 6.15
N GLU A 296 -4.20 9.75 7.28
CA GLU A 296 -2.76 9.68 7.54
C GLU A 296 -2.22 8.24 7.51
N TYR A 297 -2.97 7.28 8.06
CA TYR A 297 -2.64 5.86 7.99
C TYR A 297 -2.58 5.31 6.56
N MET A 298 -3.37 5.86 5.64
CA MET A 298 -3.32 5.45 4.24
C MET A 298 -2.01 5.88 3.60
N SER A 299 -1.55 7.07 3.98
CA SER A 299 -0.25 7.56 3.54
C SER A 299 0.87 6.67 4.05
N TYR A 300 0.79 6.29 5.32
CA TYR A 300 1.76 5.39 5.93
C TYR A 300 1.78 4.04 5.20
N LEU A 301 0.63 3.38 5.05
CA LEU A 301 0.51 2.10 4.37
C LEU A 301 1.07 2.15 2.94
N ILE A 302 0.66 3.17 2.16
CA ILE A 302 1.16 3.33 0.80
C ILE A 302 2.67 3.55 0.81
N SER A 303 3.20 4.34 1.75
CA SER A 303 4.64 4.58 1.86
C SER A 303 5.42 3.29 2.11
N GLU A 304 5.01 2.47 3.08
CA GLU A 304 5.68 1.21 3.41
C GLU A 304 5.72 0.25 2.21
N LEU A 305 4.60 0.11 1.49
CA LEU A 305 4.55 -0.74 0.30
C LEU A 305 5.38 -0.18 -0.87
N LEU A 306 5.40 1.14 -1.05
CA LEU A 306 6.24 1.80 -2.05
C LEU A 306 7.73 1.63 -1.74
N TYR A 307 8.13 1.73 -0.47
CA TYR A 307 9.51 1.49 -0.05
C TYR A 307 9.90 0.04 -0.33
N ASN A 308 9.06 -0.93 0.04
CA ASN A 308 9.30 -2.35 -0.28
C ASN A 308 9.48 -2.58 -1.79
N ALA A 309 8.60 -1.99 -2.62
CA ALA A 309 8.67 -2.15 -4.07
C ALA A 309 9.90 -1.47 -4.70
N THR A 310 10.39 -0.37 -4.13
CA THR A 310 11.55 0.37 -4.67
C THR A 310 12.90 -0.13 -4.13
N GLU A 311 12.91 -0.76 -2.96
CA GLU A 311 14.12 -1.29 -2.34
C GLU A 311 14.37 -2.75 -2.70
N HIS A 312 13.33 -3.58 -2.59
CA HIS A 312 13.43 -5.02 -2.78
C HIS A 312 12.97 -5.48 -4.17
N GLY A 313 12.10 -4.71 -4.83
CA GLY A 313 11.69 -4.93 -6.22
C GLY A 313 12.68 -4.40 -7.28
N ARG A 314 13.80 -3.79 -6.84
CA ARG A 314 14.75 -3.11 -7.72
C ARG A 314 15.38 -4.08 -8.73
N ARG A 315 15.24 -3.77 -10.02
CA ARG A 315 15.84 -4.55 -11.11
C ARG A 315 16.51 -3.64 -12.13
N THR A 316 17.74 -3.97 -12.50
CA THR A 316 18.42 -3.36 -13.65
C THR A 316 18.38 -4.33 -14.83
N ALA A 317 18.23 -3.78 -16.04
CA ALA A 317 18.26 -4.56 -17.27
C ALA A 317 19.02 -3.78 -18.35
N LEU A 318 19.58 -4.50 -19.33
CA LEU A 318 20.22 -3.91 -20.50
C LEU A 318 19.19 -3.88 -21.63
N VAL A 319 18.81 -2.68 -22.08
CA VAL A 319 17.85 -2.51 -23.17
C VAL A 319 18.50 -1.63 -24.23
N GLU A 320 18.61 -2.15 -25.45
CA GLU A 320 19.19 -1.40 -26.59
C GLU A 320 20.60 -0.83 -26.29
N GLY A 321 21.42 -1.55 -25.51
CA GLY A 321 22.76 -1.11 -25.11
C GLY A 321 22.80 -0.13 -23.93
N CYS A 322 21.65 0.29 -23.41
CA CYS A 322 21.54 1.18 -22.26
C CYS A 322 21.15 0.41 -21.00
N GLN A 323 21.81 0.70 -19.88
CA GLN A 323 21.38 0.16 -18.59
C GLN A 323 20.15 0.92 -18.09
N VAL A 324 19.04 0.21 -17.96
CA VAL A 324 17.75 0.74 -17.53
C VAL A 324 17.42 0.21 -16.13
N LEU A 325 16.99 1.10 -15.25
CA LEU A 325 16.38 0.73 -13.98
C LEU A 325 14.89 0.45 -14.21
N VAL A 326 14.50 -0.83 -14.19
CA VAL A 326 13.14 -1.27 -14.43
C VAL A 326 12.25 -0.71 -13.30
N PRO A 327 11.25 0.14 -13.62
CA PRO A 327 10.41 0.73 -12.61
C PRO A 327 9.40 -0.28 -12.05
N SER A 328 9.19 -0.21 -10.74
CA SER A 328 7.97 -0.73 -10.11
C SER A 328 6.80 0.18 -10.49
N LEU A 329 5.57 -0.34 -10.47
CA LEU A 329 4.37 0.40 -10.87
C LEU A 329 3.44 0.52 -9.67
N PHE A 330 2.99 1.75 -9.43
CA PHE A 330 1.88 2.02 -8.53
C PHE A 330 0.69 2.57 -9.31
N GLN A 331 -0.48 1.99 -9.07
CA GLN A 331 -1.71 2.41 -9.70
C GLN A 331 -2.84 2.44 -8.68
N TYR A 332 -3.67 3.47 -8.70
CA TYR A 332 -4.86 3.51 -7.86
C TYR A 332 -6.11 3.97 -8.64
N GLY A 333 -7.28 3.57 -8.18
CA GLY A 333 -8.54 3.94 -8.81
C GLY A 333 -9.70 3.90 -7.83
N LEU A 334 -10.55 4.93 -7.89
CA LEU A 334 -11.85 4.91 -7.24
C LEU A 334 -12.89 4.33 -8.19
N TYR A 335 -13.71 3.42 -7.67
CA TYR A 335 -14.86 2.82 -8.32
C TYR A 335 -16.14 3.25 -7.57
N PRO A 336 -16.77 4.37 -7.97
CA PRO A 336 -17.88 4.96 -7.22
C PRO A 336 -19.09 4.05 -7.09
N GLN A 337 -19.42 3.30 -8.14
CA GLN A 337 -20.59 2.42 -8.19
C GLN A 337 -20.56 1.33 -7.10
N ILE A 338 -19.37 0.86 -6.75
CA ILE A 338 -19.15 -0.18 -5.73
C ILE A 338 -18.47 0.39 -4.47
N LYS A 339 -18.41 1.73 -4.33
CA LYS A 339 -17.78 2.46 -3.22
C LYS A 339 -16.40 1.91 -2.82
N ARG A 340 -15.57 1.60 -3.82
CA ARG A 340 -14.28 0.92 -3.61
C ARG A 340 -13.11 1.78 -4.08
N LEU A 341 -12.14 1.97 -3.21
CA LEU A 341 -10.83 2.51 -3.57
C LEU A 341 -9.85 1.36 -3.67
N SER A 342 -9.20 1.21 -4.83
CA SER A 342 -8.29 0.11 -5.10
C SER A 342 -6.89 0.62 -5.42
N PHE A 343 -5.87 -0.03 -4.86
CA PHE A 343 -4.46 0.24 -5.07
C PHE A 343 -3.78 -1.03 -5.59
N LEU A 344 -2.85 -0.86 -6.52
CA LEU A 344 -1.96 -1.91 -6.98
C LEU A 344 -0.52 -1.41 -6.90
N PHE A 345 0.32 -2.21 -6.27
CA PHE A 345 1.77 -2.09 -6.29
C PHE A 345 2.29 -3.31 -7.03
N SER A 346 3.18 -3.14 -8.00
CA SER A 346 3.72 -4.27 -8.74
C SER A 346 5.18 -4.05 -9.08
N ASP A 347 5.97 -5.11 -9.04
CA ASP A 347 7.37 -5.12 -9.44
C ASP A 347 7.69 -6.37 -10.27
N LEU A 348 8.83 -6.32 -10.96
CA LEU A 348 9.42 -7.43 -11.72
C LEU A 348 10.74 -7.89 -11.08
N GLY A 349 10.83 -7.76 -9.75
CA GLY A 349 12.01 -8.08 -8.94
C GLY A 349 12.17 -9.57 -8.67
N VAL A 350 12.82 -9.90 -7.55
CA VAL A 350 13.21 -11.29 -7.22
C VAL A 350 12.09 -12.12 -6.59
N GLY A 351 11.02 -11.47 -6.13
CA GLY A 351 9.92 -12.10 -5.39
C GLY A 351 10.21 -12.33 -3.91
N VAL A 352 9.15 -12.50 -3.11
CA VAL A 352 9.20 -12.54 -1.64
C VAL A 352 10.03 -13.73 -1.12
N LYS A 353 9.77 -14.94 -1.61
CA LYS A 353 10.47 -16.16 -1.17
C LYS A 353 11.99 -16.05 -1.35
N ARG A 354 12.43 -15.77 -2.57
CA ARG A 354 13.87 -15.64 -2.89
C ARG A 354 14.53 -14.51 -2.12
N HIS A 355 13.79 -13.44 -1.82
CA HIS A 355 14.30 -12.36 -0.99
C HIS A 355 14.53 -12.81 0.47
N LEU A 356 13.55 -13.49 1.07
CA LEU A 356 13.66 -13.96 2.47
C LEU A 356 14.72 -15.05 2.67
N GLU A 357 14.88 -15.96 1.71
CA GLU A 357 15.84 -17.07 1.77
C GLU A 357 17.31 -16.63 1.75
N GLN A 358 17.58 -15.33 1.62
CA GLN A 358 18.91 -14.76 1.82
C GLN A 358 19.31 -14.70 3.31
N THR A 359 18.32 -14.69 4.21
CA THR A 359 18.51 -14.56 5.66
C THR A 359 17.89 -15.74 6.43
N TYR A 360 16.78 -16.31 5.96
CA TYR A 360 16.05 -17.38 6.63
C TYR A 360 16.21 -18.73 5.92
N PRO A 361 15.95 -19.87 6.60
CA PRO A 361 15.91 -21.19 5.98
C PRO A 361 14.97 -21.24 4.77
N PRO A 362 15.20 -22.16 3.82
CA PRO A 362 14.36 -22.30 2.63
C PRO A 362 12.91 -22.64 2.99
N PHE A 363 11.97 -22.00 2.31
CA PHE A 363 10.54 -22.25 2.45
C PHE A 363 10.08 -23.30 1.45
N SER A 364 9.10 -24.12 1.82
CA SER A 364 8.58 -25.18 0.95
C SER A 364 7.72 -24.62 -0.17
N THR A 365 6.98 -23.54 0.11
CA THR A 365 6.06 -22.90 -0.84
C THR A 365 6.21 -21.39 -0.87
N HIS A 366 5.72 -20.74 -1.93
CA HIS A 366 5.71 -19.27 -2.02
C HIS A 366 4.73 -18.64 -1.02
N GLN A 367 3.61 -19.30 -0.76
CA GLN A 367 2.59 -18.90 0.21
C GLN A 367 3.16 -18.87 1.62
N GLU A 368 3.90 -19.92 2.01
CA GLU A 368 4.56 -20.00 3.31
C GLU A 368 5.53 -18.83 3.51
N ALA A 369 6.34 -18.52 2.49
CA ALA A 369 7.24 -17.38 2.55
C ALA A 369 6.50 -16.04 2.65
N ILE A 370 5.39 -15.86 1.94
CA ILE A 370 4.57 -14.64 2.03
C ILE A 370 3.92 -14.52 3.42
N ILE A 371 3.35 -15.61 3.95
CA ILE A 371 2.77 -15.63 5.31
C ILE A 371 3.85 -15.34 6.36
N TYR A 372 5.04 -15.91 6.19
CA TYR A 372 6.18 -15.63 7.07
C TYR A 372 6.59 -14.15 7.00
N ALA A 373 6.55 -13.53 5.82
CA ALA A 373 6.82 -12.10 5.63
C ALA A 373 5.82 -11.17 6.35
N LEU A 374 4.62 -11.66 6.67
CA LEU A 374 3.62 -10.89 7.44
C LEU A 374 3.96 -10.80 8.93
N ARG A 375 4.85 -11.66 9.44
CA ARG A 375 5.21 -11.70 10.86
C ARG A 375 6.07 -10.50 11.27
N PRO A 376 5.93 -10.02 12.52
CA PRO A 376 6.79 -8.97 13.05
C PRO A 376 8.28 -9.30 12.93
N ASN A 377 9.10 -8.30 12.61
CA ASN A 377 10.56 -8.39 12.53
C ASN A 377 11.06 -9.43 11.52
N VAL A 378 10.40 -9.53 10.36
CA VAL A 378 10.82 -10.40 9.25
C VAL A 378 11.29 -9.59 8.06
N SER A 379 12.58 -9.70 7.71
CA SER A 379 13.18 -9.06 6.53
C SER A 379 14.35 -9.86 5.97
N GLY A 380 14.40 -9.99 4.65
CA GLY A 380 15.50 -10.67 3.94
C GLY A 380 16.84 -9.92 4.03
N THR A 381 16.86 -8.67 4.51
CA THR A 381 18.05 -7.83 4.61
C THR A 381 18.74 -7.84 5.98
N PHE A 382 18.18 -8.52 6.99
CA PHE A 382 18.75 -8.47 8.35
C PHE A 382 20.16 -9.06 8.45
N ALA A 383 20.49 -10.11 7.68
CA ALA A 383 21.83 -10.67 7.67
C ALA A 383 22.89 -9.68 7.13
N GLN A 384 22.51 -8.79 6.21
CA GLN A 384 23.42 -7.79 5.62
C GLN A 384 23.58 -6.53 6.49
N GLN A 385 22.64 -6.26 7.39
CA GLN A 385 22.66 -5.13 8.34
C GLN A 385 23.44 -5.42 9.63
N ALA A 386 24.09 -6.58 9.76
CA ALA A 386 24.99 -6.92 10.88
C ALA A 386 26.35 -6.16 10.83
N GLN A 387 26.35 -4.91 10.36
CA GLN A 387 27.48 -4.00 10.45
C GLN A 387 27.31 -3.13 11.72
N PRO A 388 28.35 -2.90 12.54
CA PRO A 388 28.22 -2.35 13.91
C PRO A 388 27.69 -0.91 14.01
N TYR A 389 27.57 -0.20 12.89
CA TYR A 389 27.20 1.22 12.82
C TYR A 389 25.98 1.51 11.92
N GLY A 390 25.25 0.49 11.47
CA GLY A 390 23.99 0.68 10.73
C GLY A 390 22.82 0.98 11.68
N THR A 391 22.12 2.09 11.48
CA THR A 391 20.87 2.38 12.18
C THR A 391 19.87 1.23 11.98
N ARG A 392 19.49 0.56 13.07
CA ARG A 392 18.41 -0.45 13.11
C ARG A 392 17.05 0.23 13.02
N ASP A 393 16.76 0.92 11.92
CA ASP A 393 15.47 1.57 11.74
C ASP A 393 14.47 0.61 11.05
N ASN A 394 13.49 0.13 11.82
CA ASN A 394 12.17 -0.40 11.40
C ASN A 394 12.11 -1.53 10.34
N ALA A 395 13.23 -2.12 9.95
CA ALA A 395 13.24 -3.24 9.01
C ALA A 395 12.36 -4.40 9.53
N GLY A 396 11.56 -4.98 8.65
CA GLY A 396 10.73 -6.15 8.95
C GLY A 396 9.42 -5.91 9.70
N MET A 397 8.99 -4.66 9.88
CA MET A 397 7.67 -4.33 10.46
C MET A 397 6.65 -3.78 9.44
N GLY A 398 7.09 -3.30 8.27
CA GLY A 398 6.24 -2.59 7.32
C GLY A 398 5.05 -3.41 6.79
N LEU A 399 5.29 -4.68 6.43
CA LEU A 399 4.22 -5.56 5.92
C LEU A 399 3.26 -6.02 7.04
N THR A 400 3.79 -6.30 8.22
CA THR A 400 3.01 -6.59 9.43
C THR A 400 2.07 -5.43 9.75
N TYR A 401 2.60 -4.21 9.87
CA TYR A 401 1.79 -3.02 10.16
C TYR A 401 0.79 -2.73 9.04
N SER A 402 1.19 -2.89 7.78
CA SER A 402 0.26 -2.77 6.65
C SER A 402 -0.92 -3.72 6.79
N SER A 403 -0.66 -5.00 7.11
CA SER A 403 -1.71 -6.02 7.27
C SER A 403 -2.65 -5.72 8.44
N LEU A 404 -2.12 -5.29 9.60
CA LEU A 404 -2.92 -4.97 10.79
C LEU A 404 -3.76 -3.70 10.59
N MET A 405 -3.19 -2.67 9.95
CA MET A 405 -3.93 -1.48 9.57
C MET A 405 -5.08 -1.83 8.61
N LEU A 406 -4.83 -2.67 7.60
CA LEU A 406 -5.85 -3.09 6.66
C LEU A 406 -7.02 -3.80 7.34
N LYS A 407 -6.74 -4.65 8.32
CA LYS A 407 -7.79 -5.30 9.11
C LYS A 407 -8.69 -4.27 9.78
N ARG A 408 -8.09 -3.24 10.38
CA ARG A 408 -8.85 -2.17 11.02
C ARG A 408 -9.67 -1.33 10.05
N LEU A 409 -9.16 -1.13 8.83
CA LEU A 409 -9.83 -0.39 7.77
C LEU A 409 -10.91 -1.19 7.04
N LYS A 410 -11.17 -2.43 7.48
CA LYS A 410 -12.06 -3.37 6.82
C LYS A 410 -11.71 -3.51 5.33
N GLY A 411 -10.41 -3.56 5.04
CA GLY A 411 -9.86 -3.66 3.70
C GLY A 411 -9.36 -5.06 3.36
N ASP A 412 -9.32 -5.36 2.07
CA ASP A 412 -8.69 -6.56 1.54
C ASP A 412 -7.31 -6.24 0.98
N MET A 413 -6.36 -7.13 1.19
CA MET A 413 -5.02 -7.08 0.60
C MET A 413 -4.65 -8.45 0.04
N TYR A 414 -4.24 -8.49 -1.22
CA TYR A 414 -3.78 -9.68 -1.90
C TYR A 414 -2.31 -9.48 -2.26
N ILE A 415 -1.45 -10.39 -1.82
CA ILE A 415 -0.04 -10.40 -2.13
C ILE A 415 0.22 -11.60 -3.04
N VAL A 416 0.73 -11.32 -4.23
CA VAL A 416 1.03 -12.34 -5.24
C VAL A 416 2.51 -12.29 -5.56
N SER A 417 3.20 -13.41 -5.41
CA SER A 417 4.61 -13.54 -5.80
C SER A 417 4.88 -14.94 -6.33
N GLN A 418 5.41 -15.02 -7.55
CA GLN A 418 5.48 -16.26 -8.32
C GLN A 418 4.09 -16.90 -8.43
N ASN A 419 3.93 -18.15 -8.00
CA ASN A 419 2.65 -18.85 -8.00
C ASN A 419 1.95 -18.83 -6.63
N GLY A 420 2.46 -18.07 -5.65
CA GLY A 420 1.85 -17.93 -4.33
C GLY A 420 0.92 -16.73 -4.25
N VAL A 421 -0.27 -16.93 -3.70
CA VAL A 421 -1.20 -15.85 -3.34
C VAL A 421 -1.51 -15.96 -1.85
N VAL A 422 -1.44 -14.82 -1.16
CA VAL A 422 -1.94 -14.65 0.21
C VAL A 422 -2.93 -13.50 0.21
N HIS A 423 -4.12 -13.74 0.75
CA HIS A 423 -5.16 -12.73 0.93
C HIS A 423 -5.33 -12.45 2.41
N VAL A 424 -5.06 -11.21 2.81
CA VAL A 424 -5.35 -10.66 4.13
C VAL A 424 -6.67 -9.91 4.02
N SER A 425 -7.71 -10.43 4.66
CA SER A 425 -8.98 -9.76 4.87
C SER A 425 -9.05 -9.21 6.31
N PRO A 426 -10.11 -8.46 6.66
CA PRO A 426 -10.32 -7.99 8.02
C PRO A 426 -10.39 -9.11 9.05
N GLU A 427 -10.91 -10.24 8.62
CA GLU A 427 -11.22 -11.39 9.45
C GLU A 427 -10.12 -12.45 9.33
N ASP A 428 -9.59 -12.73 8.13
CA ASP A 428 -8.74 -13.90 7.91
C ASP A 428 -7.49 -13.62 7.07
N VAL A 429 -6.54 -14.56 7.09
CA VAL A 429 -5.42 -14.65 6.15
C VAL A 429 -5.50 -15.99 5.42
N THR A 430 -5.99 -15.96 4.18
CA THR A 430 -6.07 -17.15 3.32
C THR A 430 -4.91 -17.22 2.34
N SER A 431 -4.63 -18.42 1.82
CA SER A 431 -3.64 -18.59 0.77
C SER A 431 -4.02 -19.70 -0.20
N HIS A 432 -3.57 -19.58 -1.45
CA HIS A 432 -3.72 -20.60 -2.46
C HIS A 432 -2.58 -20.52 -3.49
N GLN A 433 -2.49 -21.53 -4.35
CA GLN A 433 -1.52 -21.59 -5.44
C GLN A 433 -2.18 -21.25 -6.76
N LEU A 434 -1.51 -20.39 -7.54
CA LEU A 434 -1.90 -20.06 -8.90
C LEU A 434 -1.36 -21.10 -9.88
N LYS A 435 -2.11 -21.29 -10.97
CA LYS A 435 -1.64 -22.05 -12.13
C LYS A 435 -0.58 -21.27 -12.91
N HIS A 436 -0.72 -19.95 -12.97
CA HIS A 436 0.18 -19.06 -13.69
C HIS A 436 0.93 -18.15 -12.72
N SER A 437 2.25 -18.02 -12.93
CA SER A 437 3.13 -17.29 -12.01
C SER A 437 3.36 -15.85 -12.44
N TRP A 438 3.54 -14.96 -11.46
CA TRP A 438 4.08 -13.61 -11.65
C TRP A 438 5.56 -13.53 -11.23
N PRO A 439 6.49 -13.14 -12.13
CA PRO A 439 7.94 -13.27 -11.88
C PRO A 439 8.52 -12.38 -10.77
N GLY A 440 7.77 -11.37 -10.29
CA GLY A 440 8.16 -10.50 -9.18
C GLY A 440 7.18 -10.58 -8.01
N THR A 441 6.71 -9.43 -7.53
CA THR A 441 5.61 -9.33 -6.55
C THR A 441 4.61 -8.29 -7.00
N PHE A 442 3.32 -8.54 -6.79
CA PHE A 442 2.33 -7.48 -6.79
C PHE A 442 1.41 -7.58 -5.58
N VAL A 443 0.94 -6.42 -5.12
CA VAL A 443 0.05 -6.24 -3.98
C VAL A 443 -1.18 -5.47 -4.45
N LEU A 444 -2.35 -6.08 -4.36
CA LEU A 444 -3.63 -5.45 -4.63
C LEU A 444 -4.33 -5.15 -3.30
N ILE A 445 -4.74 -3.90 -3.08
CA ILE A 445 -5.51 -3.50 -1.90
C ILE A 445 -6.85 -2.93 -2.32
N ASN A 446 -7.91 -3.35 -1.66
CA ASN A 446 -9.26 -2.86 -1.86
C ASN A 446 -9.83 -2.36 -0.54
N LEU A 447 -10.30 -1.10 -0.54
CA LEU A 447 -10.88 -0.47 0.63
C LEU A 447 -12.30 -0.03 0.34
N ASN A 448 -13.18 -0.28 1.29
CA ASN A 448 -14.53 0.25 1.25
C ASN A 448 -14.54 1.68 1.78
N VAL A 449 -14.96 2.61 0.93
CA VAL A 449 -14.90 4.04 1.23
C VAL A 449 -16.16 4.55 1.95
N GLY A 450 -17.17 3.68 2.13
CA GLY A 450 -18.41 4.03 2.84
C GLY A 450 -18.32 3.98 4.36
N ASN A 451 -17.37 3.24 4.93
CA ASN A 451 -17.32 2.89 6.37
C ASN A 451 -15.96 3.22 7.02
N THR A 452 -15.19 4.12 6.42
CA THR A 452 -13.84 4.44 6.89
C THR A 452 -13.90 5.24 8.18
N ALA A 453 -13.64 4.61 9.33
CA ALA A 453 -13.57 5.28 10.62
C ALA A 453 -12.46 6.35 10.64
N SER A 454 -12.74 7.50 11.26
CA SER A 454 -11.75 8.52 11.58
C SER A 454 -10.89 8.04 12.75
N LEU A 455 -9.89 7.22 12.47
CA LEU A 455 -8.90 6.75 13.44
C LEU A 455 -7.65 7.61 13.36
N SER A 456 -7.08 7.98 14.52
CA SER A 456 -5.76 8.64 14.53
C SER A 456 -4.67 7.62 14.25
N LEU A 457 -3.65 8.03 13.50
CA LEU A 457 -2.49 7.18 13.18
C LEU A 457 -1.71 6.81 14.45
N GLU A 458 -1.57 7.74 15.40
CA GLU A 458 -0.83 7.52 16.63
C GLU A 458 -1.48 6.46 17.53
N GLU A 459 -2.80 6.53 17.74
CA GLU A 459 -3.51 5.52 18.53
C GLU A 459 -3.42 4.13 17.89
N LEU A 460 -3.62 4.06 16.56
CA LEU A 460 -3.56 2.80 15.82
C LEU A 460 -2.15 2.17 15.89
N MET A 461 -1.10 2.99 15.73
CA MET A 461 0.27 2.51 15.81
C MET A 461 0.67 2.13 17.23
N ALA A 462 0.19 2.85 18.25
CA ALA A 462 0.42 2.51 19.64
C ALA A 462 -0.24 1.17 20.02
N GLU A 463 -1.49 0.96 19.60
CA GLU A 463 -2.23 -0.29 19.79
C GLU A 463 -1.54 -1.45 19.07
N ILE A 464 -1.19 -1.27 17.79
CA ILE A 464 -0.50 -2.29 16.99
C ILE A 464 0.84 -2.69 17.61
N ARG A 465 1.63 -1.71 18.07
CA ARG A 465 2.91 -1.98 18.75
C ARG A 465 2.71 -2.72 20.07
N HIS A 466 1.69 -2.34 20.83
CA HIS A 466 1.36 -3.00 22.09
C HIS A 466 0.96 -4.46 21.87
N ASN A 467 0.08 -4.73 20.90
CA ASN A 467 -0.37 -6.08 20.58
C ASN A 467 0.75 -6.95 20.00
N ALA A 468 1.56 -6.42 19.08
CA ALA A 468 2.71 -7.13 18.54
C ALA A 468 3.74 -7.49 19.64
N GLN A 469 3.94 -6.60 20.61
CA GLN A 469 4.83 -6.86 21.75
C GLN A 469 4.25 -7.94 22.69
N GLN A 470 2.94 -7.95 22.94
CA GLN A 470 2.29 -8.99 23.75
C GLN A 470 2.32 -10.38 23.08
N GLU A 471 2.12 -10.45 21.76
CA GLU A 471 2.29 -11.70 21.01
C GLU A 471 3.74 -12.22 21.08
N MET A 472 4.72 -11.31 21.08
CA MET A 472 6.14 -11.66 21.22
C MET A 472 6.53 -12.14 22.63
N ASP A 473 5.98 -11.53 23.67
CA ASP A 473 6.24 -11.91 25.06
C ASP A 473 5.59 -13.26 25.41
N GLY A 474 4.53 -13.66 24.69
CA GLY A 474 3.93 -14.99 24.74
C GLY A 474 4.60 -16.06 23.84
N ALA A 475 5.38 -15.65 22.83
CA ALA A 475 6.00 -16.54 21.85
C ALA A 475 7.41 -16.97 22.28
N THR A 476 7.49 -17.90 23.24
CA THR A 476 8.74 -18.67 23.40
C THR A 476 8.84 -19.64 22.21
N ARG A 477 9.87 -19.45 21.37
CA ARG A 477 10.14 -20.07 20.05
C ARG A 477 10.08 -21.62 19.93
N LYS A 478 9.65 -22.35 20.96
CA LYS A 478 9.45 -23.81 20.94
C LYS A 478 7.98 -24.25 20.79
N ASP A 479 7.00 -23.35 20.94
CA ASP A 479 5.58 -23.73 20.99
C ASP A 479 4.83 -23.63 19.63
N GLU A 480 5.32 -22.85 18.66
CA GLU A 480 4.59 -22.60 17.39
C GLU A 480 4.58 -23.78 16.41
N SER A 481 5.55 -24.70 16.45
CA SER A 481 5.55 -25.87 15.56
C SER A 481 4.61 -26.98 16.05
N GLU A 482 4.23 -26.96 17.33
CA GLU A 482 3.36 -27.97 17.96
C GLU A 482 1.93 -27.48 18.19
N ARG A 483 1.61 -26.21 17.89
CA ARG A 483 0.29 -25.62 18.16
C ARG A 483 -0.38 -25.10 16.90
N TYR A 484 -1.70 -25.32 16.81
CA TYR A 484 -2.58 -24.83 15.76
C TYR A 484 -3.63 -23.92 16.39
N VAL A 485 -3.47 -22.62 16.21
CA VAL A 485 -4.36 -21.60 16.76
C VAL A 485 -5.47 -21.28 15.76
N VAL A 486 -6.71 -21.29 16.23
CA VAL A 486 -7.93 -21.06 15.47
C VAL A 486 -8.71 -19.94 16.13
N SER A 487 -8.82 -18.79 15.48
CA SER A 487 -9.72 -17.73 15.93
C SER A 487 -11.13 -18.01 15.42
N ILE A 488 -12.06 -18.28 16.33
CA ILE A 488 -13.46 -18.58 16.01
C ILE A 488 -14.14 -17.38 15.36
N PHE A 489 -13.84 -16.17 15.82
CA PHE A 489 -14.34 -14.95 15.19
C PHE A 489 -13.91 -14.82 13.74
N ASN A 490 -12.65 -15.13 13.43
CA ASN A 490 -12.11 -15.00 12.07
C ASN A 490 -12.73 -16.00 11.08
N TYR A 491 -13.12 -17.19 11.55
CA TYR A 491 -13.70 -18.23 10.69
C TYR A 491 -15.23 -18.21 10.62
N PHE A 492 -15.90 -17.77 11.69
CA PHE A 492 -17.34 -17.92 11.86
C PHE A 492 -18.07 -16.61 12.23
N GLY A 493 -17.32 -15.51 12.35
CA GLY A 493 -17.85 -14.19 12.68
C GLY A 493 -18.23 -14.03 14.15
N LYS A 494 -18.83 -12.87 14.44
CA LYS A 494 -19.34 -12.50 15.77
C LYS A 494 -20.41 -13.46 16.31
N TYR A 495 -21.19 -14.03 15.40
CA TYR A 495 -22.30 -14.97 15.67
C TYR A 495 -21.99 -16.30 14.98
N ALA A 496 -21.27 -17.17 15.69
CA ALA A 496 -20.76 -18.44 15.17
C ALA A 496 -21.87 -19.51 15.16
N GLU A 497 -22.76 -19.46 14.16
CA GLU A 497 -23.99 -20.28 14.12
C GLU A 497 -24.08 -21.26 12.95
N ASP A 498 -23.25 -21.09 11.92
CA ASP A 498 -23.28 -21.92 10.70
C ASP A 498 -22.68 -23.31 10.93
N LYS A 499 -23.57 -24.30 11.03
CA LYS A 499 -23.23 -25.70 11.27
C LYS A 499 -22.45 -26.34 10.10
N ASP A 500 -22.80 -26.00 8.87
CA ASP A 500 -22.18 -26.62 7.68
C ASP A 500 -20.76 -26.07 7.48
N ALA A 501 -20.57 -24.78 7.76
CA ALA A 501 -19.24 -24.17 7.84
C ALA A 501 -18.38 -24.84 8.92
N ALA A 502 -18.93 -25.11 10.11
CA ALA A 502 -18.22 -25.78 11.20
C ALA A 502 -17.75 -27.19 10.80
N ILE A 503 -18.60 -27.97 10.14
CA ILE A 503 -18.27 -29.33 9.65
C ILE A 503 -17.17 -29.26 8.60
N SER A 504 -17.33 -28.39 7.60
CA SER A 504 -16.35 -28.22 6.53
C SER A 504 -14.98 -27.79 7.07
N PHE A 505 -14.97 -26.86 8.03
CA PHE A 505 -13.74 -26.40 8.69
C PHE A 505 -13.08 -27.53 9.50
N ARG A 506 -13.86 -28.25 10.30
CA ARG A 506 -13.39 -29.38 11.09
C ARG A 506 -12.71 -30.41 10.21
N ASP A 507 -13.36 -30.82 9.13
CA ASP A 507 -12.86 -31.90 8.27
C ASP A 507 -11.64 -31.48 7.46
N ARG A 508 -11.57 -30.22 7.02
CA ARG A 508 -10.47 -29.71 6.18
C ARG A 508 -9.25 -29.22 6.97
N ARG A 509 -9.42 -28.82 8.24
CA ARG A 509 -8.38 -28.10 9.00
C ARG A 509 -8.13 -28.71 10.37
N PHE A 510 -9.18 -28.88 11.15
CA PHE A 510 -9.08 -29.30 12.56
C PHE A 510 -8.61 -30.76 12.67
N LEU A 511 -9.22 -31.67 11.92
CA LEU A 511 -8.86 -33.09 11.93
C LEU A 511 -7.44 -33.34 11.37
N PRO A 512 -7.02 -32.76 10.23
CA PRO A 512 -5.63 -32.88 9.77
C PRO A 512 -4.61 -32.37 10.79
N ALA A 513 -4.88 -31.24 11.46
CA ALA A 513 -3.97 -30.71 12.48
C ALA A 513 -3.81 -31.65 13.70
N ILE A 514 -4.90 -32.33 14.09
CA ILE A 514 -4.86 -33.36 15.13
C ILE A 514 -4.08 -34.59 14.68
N GLU A 515 -4.25 -35.02 13.42
CA GLU A 515 -3.51 -36.15 12.83
C GLU A 515 -2.01 -35.87 12.75
N GLU A 516 -1.62 -34.63 12.48
CA GLU A 516 -0.23 -34.13 12.55
C GLU A 516 0.29 -34.01 14.00
N GLY A 517 -0.54 -34.30 15.00
CA GLY A 517 -0.15 -34.32 16.41
C GLY A 517 -0.12 -32.96 17.10
N LYS A 518 -0.63 -31.90 16.45
CA LYS A 518 -0.65 -30.54 17.00
C LYS A 518 -1.66 -30.40 18.15
N LYS A 519 -1.35 -29.53 19.10
CA LYS A 519 -2.31 -29.02 20.09
C LYS A 519 -3.13 -27.90 19.45
N ILE A 520 -4.41 -27.85 19.72
CA ILE A 520 -5.35 -26.91 19.12
C ILE A 520 -5.73 -25.86 20.15
N ASP A 521 -5.61 -24.60 19.77
CA ASP A 521 -5.98 -23.46 20.59
C ASP A 521 -7.14 -22.74 19.91
N LEU A 522 -8.32 -22.71 20.54
CA LEU A 522 -9.51 -22.04 20.03
C LEU A 522 -9.68 -20.70 20.74
N ASP A 523 -9.54 -19.61 19.98
CA ASP A 523 -9.69 -18.25 20.48
C ASP A 523 -11.07 -17.68 20.11
N PHE A 524 -11.86 -17.35 21.12
CA PHE A 524 -13.21 -16.81 21.01
C PHE A 524 -13.26 -15.29 21.22
N LYS A 525 -12.11 -14.61 21.17
CA LYS A 525 -12.06 -13.14 21.23
C LYS A 525 -12.99 -12.54 20.17
N ASP A 526 -13.83 -11.60 20.60
CA ASP A 526 -14.86 -10.91 19.80
C ASP A 526 -16.05 -11.77 19.31
N VAL A 527 -16.19 -13.03 19.77
CA VAL A 527 -17.37 -13.87 19.53
C VAL A 527 -18.42 -13.63 20.62
N GLU A 528 -19.65 -13.28 20.24
CA GLU A 528 -20.77 -13.06 21.17
C GLU A 528 -21.62 -14.31 21.37
N THR A 529 -21.90 -15.06 20.30
CA THR A 529 -22.71 -16.29 20.37
C THR A 529 -22.04 -17.43 19.62
N ALA A 530 -22.10 -18.62 20.21
CA ALA A 530 -21.74 -19.88 19.57
C ALA A 530 -22.70 -20.96 20.09
N PRO A 531 -23.78 -21.28 19.35
CA PRO A 531 -24.79 -22.24 19.79
C PRO A 531 -24.23 -23.65 19.94
N HIS A 532 -24.88 -24.48 20.76
CA HIS A 532 -24.51 -25.87 20.96
C HIS A 532 -24.43 -26.67 19.65
N SER A 533 -25.36 -26.45 18.71
CA SER A 533 -25.36 -27.10 17.40
C SER A 533 -24.09 -26.82 16.59
N PHE A 534 -23.58 -25.59 16.66
CA PHE A 534 -22.34 -25.16 16.00
C PHE A 534 -21.11 -25.77 16.69
N LEU A 535 -20.98 -25.59 18.01
CA LEU A 535 -19.83 -26.10 18.77
C LEU A 535 -19.74 -27.61 18.73
N ASN A 536 -20.87 -28.31 18.81
CA ASN A 536 -20.91 -29.76 18.69
C ASN A 536 -20.51 -30.21 17.28
N ALA A 537 -20.94 -29.49 16.23
CA ALA A 537 -20.53 -29.78 14.86
C ALA A 537 -19.01 -29.61 14.65
N LEU A 538 -18.42 -28.60 15.28
CA LEU A 538 -16.99 -28.32 15.22
C LEU A 538 -16.15 -29.33 16.03
N LEU A 539 -16.59 -29.69 17.25
CA LEU A 539 -15.73 -30.33 18.24
C LEU A 539 -16.01 -31.81 18.51
N SER A 540 -17.23 -32.32 18.27
CA SER A 540 -17.59 -33.70 18.63
C SER A 540 -16.62 -34.74 18.06
N THR A 541 -16.36 -34.72 16.76
CA THR A 541 -15.44 -35.68 16.12
C THR A 541 -13.98 -35.53 16.60
N PRO A 542 -13.40 -34.31 16.70
CA PRO A 542 -12.11 -34.10 17.37
C PRO A 542 -12.02 -34.69 18.78
N ILE A 543 -13.04 -34.45 19.61
CA ILE A 543 -13.07 -34.90 21.02
C ILE A 543 -13.12 -36.42 21.08
N GLN A 544 -14.01 -37.05 20.30
CA GLN A 544 -14.12 -38.51 20.22
C GLN A 544 -12.81 -39.16 19.76
N ARG A 545 -12.10 -38.55 18.81
CA ARG A 545 -10.80 -39.06 18.32
C ARG A 545 -9.67 -38.91 19.35
N LEU A 546 -9.67 -37.82 20.11
CA LEU A 546 -8.64 -37.55 21.12
C LEU A 546 -8.90 -38.28 22.44
N GLY A 547 -10.16 -38.65 22.72
CA GLY A 547 -10.59 -39.18 24.02
C GLY A 547 -10.23 -38.22 25.14
N MET A 548 -9.87 -38.75 26.32
CA MET A 548 -9.50 -37.94 27.49
C MET A 548 -8.35 -36.95 27.25
N LYS A 549 -7.54 -37.12 26.20
CA LYS A 549 -6.49 -36.16 25.83
C LYS A 549 -7.06 -34.85 25.26
N ALA A 550 -8.36 -34.79 24.96
CA ALA A 550 -9.03 -33.60 24.46
C ALA A 550 -8.83 -32.39 25.40
N TYR A 551 -8.99 -32.56 26.73
CA TYR A 551 -8.77 -31.49 27.71
C TYR A 551 -7.35 -30.92 27.72
N GLN A 552 -6.35 -31.71 27.32
CA GLN A 552 -4.95 -31.28 27.29
C GLN A 552 -4.54 -30.74 25.92
N ARG A 553 -5.23 -31.17 24.85
CA ARG A 553 -4.88 -30.88 23.46
C ARG A 553 -5.78 -29.86 22.80
N ILE A 554 -6.96 -29.59 23.32
CA ILE A 554 -7.86 -28.53 22.85
C ILE A 554 -7.98 -27.52 23.98
N ARG A 555 -7.45 -26.32 23.79
CA ARG A 555 -7.52 -25.23 24.77
C ARG A 555 -8.43 -24.14 24.25
N ILE A 556 -9.19 -23.54 25.16
CA ILE A 556 -10.14 -22.48 24.87
C ILE A 556 -9.60 -21.17 25.44
N PHE A 557 -9.62 -20.11 24.64
CA PHE A 557 -9.17 -18.77 25.01
C PHE A 557 -10.29 -17.77 24.75
N ASN A 558 -10.36 -16.74 25.61
CA ASN A 558 -11.24 -15.58 25.45
C ASN A 558 -12.73 -15.90 25.19
N ALA A 559 -13.22 -17.06 25.64
CA ALA A 559 -14.60 -17.45 25.48
C ALA A 559 -15.49 -16.78 26.55
N PRO A 560 -16.60 -16.12 26.16
CA PRO A 560 -17.64 -15.72 27.09
C PRO A 560 -18.13 -16.89 27.95
N GLY A 561 -18.54 -16.62 29.19
CA GLY A 561 -18.94 -17.67 30.16
C GLY A 561 -19.95 -18.67 29.59
N LEU A 562 -20.97 -18.20 28.89
CA LEU A 562 -21.98 -19.04 28.24
C LEU A 562 -21.38 -19.97 27.17
N ILE A 563 -20.45 -19.47 26.36
CA ILE A 563 -19.78 -20.28 25.33
C ILE A 563 -18.91 -21.34 26.00
N HIS A 564 -18.24 -21.00 27.10
CA HIS A 564 -17.44 -21.92 27.89
C HIS A 564 -18.28 -23.07 28.45
N GLU A 565 -19.44 -22.78 29.04
CA GLU A 565 -20.38 -23.78 29.55
C GLU A 565 -20.86 -24.74 28.46
N ILE A 566 -21.15 -24.22 27.26
CA ILE A 566 -21.56 -25.06 26.13
C ILE A 566 -20.43 -25.97 25.67
N ILE A 567 -19.19 -25.47 25.61
CA ILE A 567 -18.03 -26.28 25.23
C ILE A 567 -17.77 -27.39 26.26
N ASP A 568 -17.86 -27.07 27.55
CA ASP A 568 -17.70 -28.06 28.61
C ASP A 568 -18.76 -29.15 28.49
N LYS A 569 -20.01 -28.78 28.18
CA LYS A 569 -21.07 -29.75 27.93
C LYS A 569 -20.80 -30.63 26.70
N VAL A 570 -20.33 -30.04 25.60
CA VAL A 570 -19.94 -30.79 24.40
C VAL A 570 -18.77 -31.73 24.67
N MET A 571 -17.83 -31.35 25.53
CA MET A 571 -16.73 -32.22 25.97
C MET A 571 -17.26 -33.41 26.76
N GLU A 572 -18.09 -33.18 27.77
CA GLU A 572 -18.70 -34.24 28.58
C GLU A 572 -19.51 -35.23 27.73
N ASP A 573 -20.38 -34.73 26.84
CA ASP A 573 -21.30 -35.55 26.06
C ASP A 573 -20.60 -36.43 25.01
N ASN A 574 -19.35 -36.12 24.66
CA ASN A 574 -18.60 -36.80 23.60
C ASN A 574 -17.39 -37.60 24.11
N LEU A 575 -17.14 -37.63 25.41
CA LEU A 575 -16.10 -38.44 26.03
C LEU A 575 -16.68 -39.78 26.55
N PRO A 576 -15.87 -40.86 26.54
CA PRO A 576 -16.33 -42.15 27.05
C PRO A 576 -16.58 -42.09 28.57
N ASP A 577 -17.67 -42.69 29.03
CA ASP A 577 -17.98 -42.81 30.46
C ASP A 577 -16.83 -43.46 31.24
N ILE A 578 -16.40 -42.78 32.30
CA ILE A 578 -15.46 -43.35 33.27
C ILE A 578 -16.22 -44.43 34.03
N LYS A 579 -16.01 -45.70 33.66
CA LYS A 579 -16.43 -46.85 34.47
C LYS A 579 -15.43 -47.17 35.56
#